data_AF-A0A853F1H5-F1
#
_entry.id   AF-A0A853F1H5-F1
#
_cell.length_a   1.000
_cell.length_b   1.000
_cell.length_c   1.000
_cell.angle_alpha   90.00
_cell.angle_beta   90.00
_cell.angle_gamma   90.00
#
_symmetry.space_group_name_H-M   'P 1'
#
loop_
_entity.id
_entity.type
_entity.pdbx_description
1 polymer ?
#
loop_
_entity_poly.entity_id
_entity_poly.type
_entity_poly.pdbx_seq_one_letter_code
_entity_poly.pdbx_strand_id
1 'polypeptide(L)'
;MDDFAKKFQKKFNGILKAEGIKPAQMSKIVGLSSAITFDYGHGRSGPSAKNLLKIIQKFPKYTGYLLDLDLNKLPQQITPKD
;
A
#
# COMPACT_ATOMS: atom_id res chain seq x y z
N MET A 1 -18.45 6.21 4.54
CA MET A 1 -17.11 6.03 3.96
C MET A 1 -16.85 4.54 3.86
N ASP A 2 -16.40 4.09 2.70
CA ASP A 2 -16.18 2.68 2.39
C ASP A 2 -15.10 2.07 3.32
N ASP A 3 -15.44 0.99 4.04
CA ASP A 3 -14.52 0.31 4.97
C ASP A 3 -13.27 -0.21 4.26
N PHE A 4 -13.39 -0.54 2.97
CA PHE A 4 -12.27 -0.98 2.15
C PHE A 4 -11.23 0.13 1.97
N ALA A 5 -11.66 1.35 1.62
CA ALA A 5 -10.76 2.49 1.39
C ALA A 5 -10.01 2.89 2.67
N LYS A 6 -10.67 2.88 3.82
CA LYS A 6 -10.04 3.15 5.13
C LYS A 6 -9.01 2.09 5.52
N LYS A 7 -9.33 0.80 5.33
CA LYS A 7 -8.36 -0.29 5.59
C LYS A 7 -7.15 -0.16 4.69
N PHE A 8 -7.36 0.09 3.40
CA PHE A 8 -6.26 0.27 2.47
C PHE A 8 -5.40 1.49 2.81
N GLN A 9 -6.02 2.62 3.16
CA GLN A 9 -5.31 3.82 3.59
C GLN A 9 -4.30 3.54 4.70
N LYS A 10 -4.72 2.84 5.76
CA LYS A 10 -3.84 2.48 6.88
C LYS A 10 -2.62 1.70 6.39
N LYS A 11 -2.87 0.68 5.56
CA LYS A 11 -1.79 -0.15 5.00
C LYS A 11 -0.85 0.64 4.11
N PHE A 12 -1.41 1.46 3.23
CA PHE A 12 -0.65 2.30 2.32
C PHE A 12 0.24 3.27 3.10
N ASN A 13 -0.30 3.96 4.12
CA ASN A 13 0.46 4.86 4.97
C ASN A 13 1.51 4.13 5.82
N GLY A 14 1.22 2.90 6.28
CA GLY A 14 2.19 2.04 6.95
C GLY A 14 3.40 1.74 6.06
N ILE A 15 3.17 1.43 4.78
CA ILE A 15 4.25 1.23 3.79
C ILE A 15 5.06 2.52 3.59
N LEU A 16 4.39 3.67 3.43
CA LEU A 16 5.06 4.96 3.28
C LEU A 16 5.99 5.27 4.47
N LYS A 17 5.50 5.02 5.69
CA LYS A 17 6.26 5.23 6.93
C LYS A 17 7.45 4.27 7.02
N ALA A 18 7.25 2.99 6.72
CA ALA A 18 8.31 1.97 6.77
C ALA A 18 9.42 2.21 5.74
N GLU A 19 9.08 2.73 4.57
CA GLU A 19 10.03 3.08 3.51
C GLU A 19 10.62 4.49 3.66
N GLY A 20 10.08 5.32 4.58
CA GLY A 20 10.50 6.70 4.75
C GLY A 20 10.18 7.60 3.53
N ILE A 21 9.12 7.28 2.78
CA ILE A 21 8.75 7.99 1.54
C ILE A 21 7.40 8.69 1.65
N LYS A 22 7.22 9.76 0.88
CA LYS A 22 5.95 10.50 0.73
C LYS A 22 5.09 9.92 -0.40
N PRO A 23 3.76 10.18 -0.44
CA PRO A 23 2.87 9.72 -1.52
C PRO A 23 3.34 10.12 -2.93
N ALA A 24 4.00 11.27 -3.06
CA ALA A 24 4.58 11.75 -4.32
C ALA A 24 5.85 11.01 -4.76
N GLN A 25 6.60 10.41 -3.83
CA GLN A 25 7.71 9.51 -4.17
C GLN A 25 7.17 8.13 -4.54
N MET A 26 6.16 7.66 -3.81
CA MET A 26 5.45 6.42 -4.12
C MET A 26 4.85 6.42 -5.54
N SER A 27 4.27 7.53 -5.98
CA SER A 27 3.71 7.66 -7.33
C SER A 27 4.77 7.42 -8.41
N LYS A 28 5.97 7.99 -8.23
CA LYS A 28 7.12 7.81 -9.14
C LYS A 28 7.63 6.37 -9.13
N ILE A 29 7.76 5.75 -7.96
CA ILE A 29 8.28 4.38 -7.82
C ILE A 29 7.34 3.35 -8.47
N VAL A 30 6.03 3.49 -8.24
CA VAL A 30 5.00 2.53 -8.65
C VAL A 30 4.47 2.82 -10.06
N GLY A 31 4.72 4.01 -10.61
CA GLY A 31 4.17 4.42 -11.90
C GLY A 31 2.66 4.64 -11.84
N LEU A 32 2.21 5.36 -10.80
CA LEU A 32 0.84 5.85 -10.61
C LEU A 32 0.83 7.38 -10.67
N SER A 33 -0.34 7.98 -10.91
CA SER A 33 -0.46 9.43 -10.81
C SER A 33 -0.37 9.89 -9.35
N SER A 34 0.14 11.10 -9.13
CA SER A 34 0.21 11.70 -7.79
C SER A 34 -1.17 11.90 -7.17
N ALA A 35 -2.21 12.13 -7.99
CA ALA A 35 -3.59 12.23 -7.51
C ALA A 35 -4.06 10.90 -6.91
N ILE A 36 -3.78 9.77 -7.57
CA ILE A 36 -4.16 8.44 -7.09
C ILE A 36 -3.46 8.12 -5.76
N THR A 37 -2.15 8.33 -5.65
CA THR A 37 -1.44 8.04 -4.39
C THR A 37 -1.82 9.00 -3.27
N PHE A 38 -2.18 10.24 -3.61
CA PHE A 38 -2.75 11.19 -2.66
C PHE A 38 -4.10 10.69 -2.13
N ASP A 39 -5.01 10.26 -3.00
CA ASP A 39 -6.33 9.74 -2.60
C ASP A 39 -6.22 8.50 -1.72
N TYR A 40 -5.29 7.59 -2.03
CA TYR A 40 -4.99 6.42 -1.20
C TYR A 40 -4.52 6.83 0.21
N GLY A 41 -3.59 7.78 0.32
CA GLY A 41 -3.09 8.26 1.62
C GLY A 41 -4.15 8.96 2.47
N HIS A 42 -5.20 9.50 1.85
CA HIS A 42 -6.33 10.16 2.52
C HIS A 42 -7.57 9.27 2.67
N GLY A 43 -7.51 8.01 2.22
CA GLY A 43 -8.64 7.08 2.29
C GLY A 43 -9.85 7.50 1.44
N ARG A 44 -9.63 8.30 0.40
CA ARG A 44 -10.68 8.74 -0.54
C ARG A 44 -11.06 7.64 -1.52
N SER A 45 -10.14 6.72 -1.80
CA SER A 45 -10.35 5.59 -2.68
C SER A 45 -9.48 4.40 -2.29
N GLY A 46 -9.91 3.19 -2.67
CA GLY A 46 -9.09 1.99 -2.63
C GLY A 46 -8.48 1.68 -4.00
N PRO A 47 -7.48 0.77 -4.08
CA PRO A 47 -6.82 0.47 -5.32
C PRO A 47 -7.68 -0.47 -6.17
N SER A 48 -7.61 -0.31 -7.49
CA SER A 48 -7.99 -1.38 -8.41
C SER A 48 -6.98 -2.53 -8.34
N ALA A 49 -7.37 -3.73 -8.76
CA ALA A 49 -6.47 -4.89 -8.82
C ALA A 49 -5.17 -4.59 -9.61
N LYS A 50 -5.27 -3.83 -10.71
CA LYS A 50 -4.12 -3.40 -11.52
C LYS A 50 -3.18 -2.48 -10.74
N ASN A 51 -3.71 -1.51 -10.00
CA ASN A 51 -2.90 -0.58 -9.21
C ASN A 51 -2.28 -1.28 -8.00
N LEU A 52 -3.02 -2.19 -7.36
CA LEU A 52 -2.53 -3.02 -6.27
C LEU A 52 -1.35 -3.90 -6.74
N LEU A 53 -1.48 -4.53 -7.91
CA LEU A 53 -0.41 -5.35 -8.49
C LEU A 53 0.86 -4.53 -8.74
N LYS A 54 0.74 -3.30 -9.23
CA LYS A 54 1.90 -2.40 -9.40
C LYS A 54 2.60 -2.12 -8.07
N ILE A 55 1.83 -1.86 -7.01
CA ILE A 55 2.38 -1.63 -5.67
C ILE A 55 3.12 -2.88 -5.19
N ILE A 56 2.50 -4.06 -5.30
CA ILE A 56 3.09 -5.35 -4.93
C ILE A 56 4.38 -5.64 -5.70
N GLN A 57 4.42 -5.37 -7.01
CA GLN A 57 5.62 -5.58 -7.83
C GLN A 57 6.82 -4.74 -7.38
N LYS A 58 6.58 -3.51 -6.89
CA LYS A 58 7.63 -2.63 -6.37
C LYS A 58 7.94 -2.88 -4.90
N PHE A 59 6.98 -3.42 -4.15
CA PHE A 59 7.10 -3.68 -2.72
C PHE A 59 6.64 -5.10 -2.35
N PRO A 60 7.30 -6.15 -2.89
CA PRO A 60 6.84 -7.53 -2.73
C PRO A 60 6.87 -8.00 -1.26
N LYS A 61 7.74 -7.40 -0.44
CA LYS A 61 7.84 -7.66 1.00
C LYS A 61 6.61 -7.21 1.82
N TYR A 62 5.69 -6.43 1.24
CA TYR A 62 4.44 -6.01 1.88
C TYR A 62 3.20 -6.69 1.31
N THR A 63 3.36 -7.67 0.42
CA THR A 63 2.25 -8.36 -0.26
C THR A 63 1.27 -8.97 0.73
N GLY A 64 1.76 -9.72 1.71
CA GLY A 64 0.91 -10.36 2.70
C GLY A 64 0.22 -9.36 3.61
N TYR A 65 0.89 -8.26 3.96
CA TYR A 65 0.28 -7.15 4.68
C TYR A 65 -0.84 -6.48 3.87
N LEU A 66 -0.61 -6.20 2.59
CA LEU A 66 -1.58 -5.61 1.67
C LEU A 66 -2.82 -6.50 1.47
N LEU A 67 -2.61 -7.81 1.37
CA LEU A 67 -3.64 -8.81 1.06
C LEU A 67 -4.26 -9.50 2.30
N ASP A 68 -3.91 -9.08 3.52
CA ASP A 68 -4.35 -9.73 4.77
C ASP A 68 -4.06 -11.24 4.81
N LEU A 69 -2.92 -11.65 4.24
CA LEU A 69 -2.50 -13.05 4.25
C LEU A 69 -1.86 -13.39 5.60
N ASP A 70 -2.06 -14.63 6.03
CA ASP A 70 -1.39 -15.16 7.22
C ASP A 70 0.13 -15.24 7.00
N LEU A 71 0.85 -14.29 7.60
CA LEU A 71 2.29 -14.14 7.43
C LEU A 71 3.10 -15.24 8.11
N ASN A 72 2.50 -16.06 8.98
CA ASN A 72 3.15 -17.23 9.56
C ASN A 72 3.61 -18.23 8.48
N LYS A 73 3.02 -18.15 7.28
CA LYS A 73 3.38 -18.98 6.12
C LYS A 73 4.34 -18.27 5.13
N LEU A 74 4.71 -17.01 5.39
CA LEU A 74 5.47 -16.17 4.46
C LEU A 74 6.60 -15.41 5.18
N PRO A 75 7.72 -16.08 5.54
CA PRO A 75 8.77 -15.53 6.41
C PRO A 75 9.53 -14.31 5.84
N GLN A 76 9.38 -14.01 4.54
CA GLN A 76 10.00 -12.85 3.89
C GLN A 76 9.12 -11.59 3.92
N GLN A 77 7.92 -11.67 4.50
CA GLN A 77 6.97 -10.56 4.54
C GLN A 77 7.16 -9.70 5.79
N ILE A 78 7.00 -8.39 5.62
CA ILE A 78 7.09 -7.41 6.71
C ILE A 78 5.71 -6.83 6.96
N THR A 79 5.32 -6.76 8.22
CA THR A 79 4.18 -5.92 8.66
C THR A 79 4.75 -4.62 9.19
N PRO A 80 4.50 -3.47 8.52
CA PRO A 80 4.77 -2.17 9.11
C PRO A 80 4.06 -2.06 10.47
N LYS A 81 4.78 -1.70 11.53
CA LYS A 81 4.15 -1.34 12.81
C LYS A 81 3.50 0.04 12.65
N ASP A 82 2.23 0.14 13.02
CA ASP A 82 1.47 1.40 13.05
C ASP A 82 2.23 2.51 13.83
#